data_AF-A0A4V2Z9M5-F1
#
_entry.id   AF-A0A4V2Z9M5-F1
#
_cell.length_a   1.000
_cell.length_b   1.000
_cell.length_c   1.000
_cell.angle_alpha   90.00
_cell.angle_beta   90.00
_cell.angle_gamma   90.00
#
_symmetry.space_group_name_H-M   'P 1'
#
loop_
_entity.id
_entity.type
_entity.pdbx_description
1 polymer ?
#
loop_
_entity_poly.entity_id
_entity_poly.type
_entity_poly.pdbx_seq_one_letter_code
_entity_poly.pdbx_strand_id
1 'polypeptide(L)'
;MTGLLVALCCGGFAVVNVIFEVTGRFDGGPYAAYASGLLVMNWLVVVLKLVGAGAALSSIAGRPAILPPAVLGVVLWSAFALLSLYVLGAVGQAFGMALGLMGSAGQITLAGVGYVLFFTLMAVGFGALAISYSRRFEIRKGLIALGVLGGPVALGLILLAAPMLLTALGVMPAA
;
A
#
# COMPACT_ATOMS: atom_id res chain seq x y z
N MET A 1 2.06 16.00 -14.31
CA MET A 1 2.14 16.45 -12.90
C MET A 1 1.69 15.36 -11.93
N THR A 2 0.52 14.74 -12.09
CA THR A 2 -0.01 13.70 -11.19
C THR A 2 0.98 12.55 -10.91
N GLY A 3 1.65 12.00 -11.94
CA GLY A 3 2.60 10.90 -11.76
C GLY A 3 3.80 11.25 -10.88
N LEU A 4 4.33 12.47 -11.01
CA LEU A 4 5.44 12.94 -10.18
C LEU A 4 5.00 13.12 -8.72
N LEU A 5 3.81 13.70 -8.50
CA LEU A 5 3.26 13.89 -7.15
C LEU A 5 3.02 12.56 -6.45
N VAL A 6 2.39 11.60 -7.14
CA VAL A 6 2.18 10.24 -6.61
C VAL A 6 3.51 9.57 -6.28
N ALA A 7 4.52 9.68 -7.16
CA ALA A 7 5.84 9.13 -6.90
C ALA A 7 6.52 9.76 -5.68
N LEU A 8 6.46 11.09 -5.54
CA LEU A 8 7.00 11.81 -4.38
C LEU A 8 6.29 11.40 -3.08
N CYS A 9 4.97 11.24 -3.10
CA CYS A 9 4.21 10.78 -1.94
C CYS A 9 4.57 9.33 -1.57
N CYS A 10 4.76 8.44 -2.54
CA CYS A 10 5.27 7.09 -2.31
C CYS A 10 6.68 7.12 -1.69
N GLY A 11 7.59 7.95 -2.22
CA GLY A 11 8.94 8.11 -1.69
C GLY A 11 8.95 8.68 -0.27
N GLY A 12 8.18 9.74 -0.02
CA GLY A 12 8.04 10.33 1.31
C GLY A 12 7.49 9.33 2.32
N PHE A 13 6.52 8.50 1.93
CA PHE A 13 6.03 7.43 2.80
C PHE A 13 7.11 6.39 3.10
N ALA A 14 7.91 5.99 2.10
CA ALA A 14 9.04 5.09 2.31
C ALA A 14 10.07 5.69 3.29
N VAL A 15 10.35 7.00 3.19
CA VAL A 15 11.24 7.71 4.14
C VAL A 15 10.70 7.62 5.58
N VAL A 16 9.39 7.78 5.80
CA VAL A 16 8.80 7.61 7.14
C VAL A 16 9.04 6.21 7.70
N ASN A 17 8.97 5.16 6.87
CA ASN A 17 9.23 3.78 7.30
C ASN A 17 10.73 3.59 7.64
N VAL A 18 11.64 4.22 6.90
CA VAL A 18 13.07 4.24 7.25
C VAL A 18 13.31 5.01 8.56
N ILE A 19 12.59 6.09 8.81
CA ILE A 19 12.67 6.79 10.11
C ILE A 19 12.19 5.88 11.25
N PHE A 20 11.12 5.10 11.05
CA PHE A 20 10.67 4.14 12.07
C PHE A 20 11.73 3.09 12.40
N GLU A 21 12.48 2.62 11.40
CA GLU A 21 13.64 1.74 11.58
C GLU A 21 14.70 2.42 12.46
N VAL A 22 15.19 3.60 12.04
CA VAL A 22 16.33 4.29 12.66
C VAL A 22 16.00 4.77 14.07
N THR A 23 14.73 5.06 14.35
CA THR A 23 14.27 5.52 15.68
C THR A 23 13.88 4.38 16.62
N GLY A 24 13.99 3.11 16.19
CA GLY A 24 13.59 1.97 17.02
C GLY A 24 12.11 2.00 17.37
N ARG A 25 11.25 2.47 16.45
CA ARG A 25 9.82 2.73 16.73
C ARG A 25 9.07 1.50 17.27
N PHE A 26 9.53 0.31 16.90
CA PHE A 26 8.94 -0.97 17.27
C PHE A 26 9.54 -1.60 18.53
N ASP A 27 10.62 -1.04 19.10
CA ASP A 27 11.35 -1.61 20.23
C ASP A 27 10.63 -1.40 21.57
N GLY A 28 9.60 -0.54 21.60
CA GLY A 28 8.86 -0.19 22.79
C GLY A 28 7.35 -0.37 22.67
N GLY A 29 6.68 -0.45 23.82
CA GLY A 29 5.22 -0.54 23.91
C GLY A 29 4.67 -1.96 23.83
N PRO A 30 3.35 -2.11 23.62
CA PRO A 30 2.65 -3.40 23.77
C PRO A 30 3.04 -4.46 22.73
N TYR A 31 3.77 -4.08 21.66
CA TYR A 31 4.19 -4.97 20.58
C TYR A 31 5.70 -5.19 20.49
N ALA A 32 6.47 -4.81 21.53
CA ALA A 32 7.93 -4.95 21.53
C ALA A 32 8.41 -6.40 21.30
N ALA A 33 7.66 -7.40 21.78
CA ALA A 33 7.94 -8.82 21.53
C ALA A 33 7.87 -9.21 20.04
N TYR A 34 7.23 -8.39 19.21
CA TYR A 34 7.07 -8.60 17.77
C TYR A 34 7.96 -7.65 16.94
N ALA A 35 8.86 -6.89 17.58
CA ALA A 35 9.65 -5.83 16.93
C ALA A 35 10.37 -6.33 15.67
N SER A 36 11.09 -7.44 15.76
CA SER A 36 11.79 -8.09 14.65
C SER A 36 10.86 -8.45 13.48
N GLY A 37 9.66 -8.98 13.76
CA GLY A 37 8.67 -9.28 12.72
C GLY A 37 8.10 -8.00 12.08
N LEU A 38 7.84 -6.98 12.89
CA LEU A 38 7.35 -5.67 12.42
C LEU A 38 8.39 -4.94 11.57
N LEU A 39 9.69 -5.07 11.87
CA LEU A 39 10.78 -4.53 11.05
C LEU A 39 10.79 -5.16 9.65
N VAL A 40 10.62 -6.48 9.54
CA VAL A 40 10.52 -7.14 8.22
C VAL A 40 9.31 -6.64 7.45
N MET A 41 8.15 -6.48 8.11
CA MET A 41 6.95 -5.93 7.48
C MET A 41 7.12 -4.47 7.07
N ASN A 42 7.85 -3.67 7.87
CA ASN A 42 8.19 -2.28 7.57
C ASN A 42 9.02 -2.18 6.28
N TRP A 43 10.05 -3.02 6.13
CA TRP A 43 10.84 -3.08 4.91
C TRP A 43 10.06 -3.57 3.69
N LEU A 44 9.15 -4.53 3.87
CA LEU A 44 8.23 -4.93 2.81
C LEU A 44 7.40 -3.74 2.32
N VAL A 45 6.88 -2.91 3.23
CA VAL A 45 6.14 -1.69 2.88
C VAL A 45 7.04 -0.71 2.12
N VAL A 46 8.30 -0.50 2.56
CA VAL A 46 9.27 0.34 1.83
C VAL A 46 9.41 -0.12 0.38
N VAL A 47 9.66 -1.41 0.16
CA VAL A 47 9.80 -1.98 -1.19
C VAL A 47 8.55 -1.75 -2.03
N LEU A 48 7.37 -2.02 -1.48
CA LEU A 48 6.10 -1.79 -2.18
C LEU A 48 5.89 -0.32 -2.56
N LYS A 49 6.29 0.61 -1.69
CA LYS A 49 6.20 2.05 -1.99
C LYS A 49 7.16 2.48 -3.07
N LEU A 50 8.38 1.94 -3.09
CA LEU A 50 9.35 2.19 -4.16
C LEU A 50 8.87 1.62 -5.50
N VAL A 51 8.27 0.43 -5.52
CA VAL A 51 7.62 -0.14 -6.72
C VAL A 51 6.50 0.78 -7.20
N GLY A 52 5.66 1.29 -6.29
CA GLY A 52 4.61 2.25 -6.61
C GLY A 52 5.16 3.56 -7.20
N ALA A 53 6.23 4.10 -6.62
CA ALA A 53 6.90 5.30 -7.13
C ALA A 53 7.47 5.07 -8.54
N GLY A 54 8.18 3.95 -8.73
CA GLY A 54 8.73 3.56 -10.02
C GLY A 54 7.65 3.38 -11.09
N ALA A 55 6.51 2.78 -10.73
CA ALA A 55 5.37 2.64 -11.63
C ALA A 55 4.75 4.00 -12.01
N ALA A 56 4.56 4.89 -11.05
CA ALA A 56 4.03 6.23 -11.30
C ALA A 56 4.94 7.05 -12.23
N LEU A 57 6.26 7.01 -12.02
CA LEU A 57 7.25 7.65 -12.90
C LEU A 57 7.27 7.01 -14.29
N SER A 58 7.24 5.67 -14.36
CA SER A 58 7.25 4.94 -15.62
C SER A 58 5.99 5.20 -16.45
N SER A 59 4.84 5.47 -15.80
CA SER A 59 3.57 5.74 -16.49
C SER A 59 3.55 7.06 -17.25
N ILE A 60 4.37 8.03 -16.84
CA ILE A 60 4.47 9.36 -17.47
C ILE A 60 5.62 9.44 -18.46
N ALA A 61 6.54 8.46 -18.47
CA ALA A 61 7.62 8.41 -19.43
C ALA A 61 7.05 8.21 -20.85
N GLY A 62 7.55 8.98 -21.82
CA GLY A 62 7.07 8.97 -23.20
C GLY A 62 7.25 7.62 -23.91
N ARG A 63 8.25 6.83 -23.49
CA ARG A 63 8.57 5.49 -24.01
C ARG A 63 8.69 4.49 -22.85
N PRO A 64 8.01 3.33 -22.91
CA PRO A 64 8.18 2.26 -21.93
C PRO A 64 9.54 1.59 -22.15
N ALA A 65 10.58 2.08 -21.48
CA ALA A 65 11.94 1.54 -21.62
C ALA A 65 12.22 0.36 -20.67
N ILE A 66 11.52 0.29 -19.53
CA ILE A 66 11.86 -0.63 -18.43
C ILE A 66 10.88 -1.81 -18.34
N LEU A 67 9.58 -1.57 -18.52
CA LEU A 67 8.54 -2.59 -18.39
C LEU A 67 7.63 -2.64 -19.62
N PRO A 68 7.18 -3.83 -20.05
CA PRO A 68 6.13 -3.96 -21.05
C PRO A 68 4.87 -3.19 -20.60
N PRO A 69 4.14 -2.52 -21.51
CA PRO A 69 2.94 -1.75 -21.15
C PRO A 69 1.90 -2.57 -20.39
N ALA A 70 1.75 -3.85 -20.73
CA ALA A 70 0.87 -4.78 -20.04
C ALA A 70 1.21 -4.90 -18.53
N VAL A 71 2.49 -5.07 -18.21
CA VAL A 71 2.97 -5.24 -16.83
C VAL A 71 2.74 -3.96 -16.04
N LEU A 72 3.13 -2.81 -16.61
CA LEU A 72 2.94 -1.53 -15.94
C LEU A 72 1.46 -1.21 -15.72
N GLY A 73 0.59 -1.53 -16.69
CA GLY A 73 -0.86 -1.43 -16.55
C GLY A 73 -1.38 -2.25 -15.37
N VAL A 74 -0.98 -3.52 -15.26
CA VAL A 74 -1.34 -4.40 -14.13
C VAL A 74 -0.88 -3.82 -12.79
N VAL A 75 0.36 -3.31 -12.71
CA VAL A 75 0.91 -2.72 -11.48
C VAL A 75 0.14 -1.46 -11.06
N LEU A 76 -0.20 -0.57 -12.00
CA LEU A 76 -0.96 0.64 -11.68
C LEU A 76 -2.37 0.32 -11.17
N TRP A 77 -3.06 -0.63 -11.81
CA TRP A 77 -4.37 -1.10 -11.36
C TRP A 77 -4.29 -1.82 -10.01
N SER A 78 -3.23 -2.57 -9.76
CA SER A 78 -2.96 -3.21 -8.46
C SER A 78 -2.77 -2.18 -7.36
N ALA A 79 -1.94 -1.15 -7.60
CA ALA A 79 -1.72 -0.06 -6.65
C ALA A 79 -3.02 0.69 -6.34
N PHE A 80 -3.80 1.03 -7.37
CA PHE A 80 -5.12 1.63 -7.19
C PHE A 80 -6.05 0.76 -6.33
N ALA A 81 -6.16 -0.53 -6.64
CA ALA A 81 -7.05 -1.44 -5.93
C ALA A 81 -6.64 -1.64 -4.47
N LEU A 82 -5.34 -1.81 -4.20
CA LEU A 82 -4.80 -1.94 -2.84
C LEU A 82 -5.11 -0.71 -1.98
N LEU A 83 -4.86 0.49 -2.51
CA LEU A 83 -5.13 1.73 -1.80
C LEU A 83 -6.64 1.94 -1.60
N SER A 84 -7.46 1.62 -2.61
CA SER A 84 -8.91 1.73 -2.51
C SER A 84 -9.48 0.78 -1.47
N LEU A 85 -9.01 -0.47 -1.44
CA LEU A 85 -9.42 -1.47 -0.45
C LEU A 85 -9.03 -1.04 0.97
N TYR A 86 -7.81 -0.52 1.14
CA TYR A 86 -7.37 0.05 2.41
C TYR A 86 -8.30 1.19 2.87
N VAL A 87 -8.61 2.14 1.98
CA VAL A 87 -9.49 3.29 2.30
C VAL A 87 -10.89 2.81 2.65
N LEU A 88 -11.47 1.90 1.86
CA LEU A 88 -12.80 1.35 2.12
C LEU A 88 -12.85 0.62 3.47
N GLY A 89 -11.83 -0.18 3.77
CA GLY A 89 -11.69 -0.86 5.05
C GLY A 89 -11.62 0.13 6.21
N ALA A 90 -10.77 1.16 6.10
CA ALA A 90 -10.59 2.17 7.14
C ALA A 90 -11.86 3.01 7.37
N VAL A 91 -12.56 3.40 6.31
CA VAL A 91 -13.84 4.13 6.41
C VAL A 91 -14.93 3.25 7.01
N GLY A 92 -15.03 1.99 6.58
CA GLY A 92 -15.96 1.02 7.18
C GLY A 92 -15.67 0.80 8.67
N GLN A 93 -14.39 0.72 9.05
CA GLN A 93 -13.97 0.60 10.43
C GLN A 93 -14.40 1.82 11.27
N ALA A 94 -14.13 3.03 10.78
CA ALA A 94 -14.53 4.27 11.45
C ALA A 94 -16.06 4.38 11.59
N PHE A 95 -16.82 3.97 10.56
CA PHE A 95 -18.28 3.98 10.61
C PHE A 95 -18.82 2.99 11.64
N GLY A 96 -18.28 1.77 11.71
CA GLY A 96 -18.67 0.81 12.74
C GLY A 96 -18.31 1.28 14.16
N MET A 97 -17.19 1.99 14.35
CA MET A 97 -16.88 2.64 15.63
C MET A 97 -17.88 3.74 16.00
N ALA A 98 -18.26 4.58 15.04
CA ALA A 98 -19.23 5.65 15.25
C ALA A 98 -20.63 5.11 15.60
N LEU A 99 -21.01 3.96 15.03
CA LEU A 99 -22.26 3.26 15.34
C LEU A 99 -22.19 2.38 16.59
N GLY A 100 -21.03 2.27 17.26
CA GLY A 100 -20.84 1.39 18.42
C GLY A 100 -20.87 -0.11 18.09
N LEU A 101 -20.69 -0.49 16.82
CA LEU A 101 -20.68 -1.88 16.36
C LEU A 101 -19.32 -2.56 16.57
N MET A 102 -18.23 -1.80 16.63
CA MET A 102 -16.87 -2.30 16.87
C MET A 102 -15.99 -1.21 17.48
N GLY A 103 -15.13 -1.55 18.46
CA GLY A 103 -14.23 -0.58 19.09
C GLY A 103 -14.96 0.57 19.79
N SER A 104 -14.29 1.71 19.99
CA SER A 104 -14.90 2.90 20.56
C SER A 104 -14.69 4.12 19.67
N ALA A 105 -15.69 5.00 19.59
CA ALA A 105 -15.60 6.23 18.80
C ALA A 105 -14.44 7.15 19.22
N GLY A 106 -14.02 7.09 20.50
CA GLY A 106 -12.87 7.84 21.02
C GLY A 106 -11.51 7.43 20.41
N GLN A 107 -11.45 6.30 19.69
CA GLN A 107 -10.24 5.87 18.97
C GLN A 107 -10.09 6.57 17.60
N ILE A 108 -11.11 7.29 17.12
CA ILE A 108 -11.04 8.08 15.89
C ILE A 108 -10.24 9.36 16.19
N THR A 109 -8.97 9.37 15.78
CA THR A 109 -8.07 10.51 15.99
C THR A 109 -7.93 11.36 14.74
N LEU A 110 -7.60 12.65 14.90
CA LEU A 110 -7.31 13.55 13.79
C LEU A 110 -6.17 13.05 12.90
N ALA A 111 -5.14 12.45 13.51
CA ALA A 111 -4.03 11.82 12.79
C ALA A 111 -4.51 10.64 11.94
N GLY A 112 -5.41 9.80 12.48
CA GLY A 112 -6.03 8.71 11.73
C GLY A 112 -6.85 9.21 10.53
N VAL A 113 -7.63 10.28 10.70
CA VAL A 113 -8.39 10.91 9.60
C VAL A 113 -7.44 11.44 8.52
N GLY A 114 -6.39 12.18 8.91
CA GLY A 114 -5.39 12.69 7.98
C GLY A 114 -4.68 11.57 7.21
N TYR A 115 -4.39 10.46 7.89
CA TYR A 115 -3.81 9.27 7.28
C TYR A 115 -4.75 8.65 6.23
N VAL A 116 -6.03 8.45 6.56
CA VAL A 116 -7.02 7.93 5.58
C VAL A 116 -7.18 8.88 4.39
N LEU A 117 -7.26 10.20 4.61
CA LEU A 117 -7.35 11.20 3.54
C LEU A 117 -6.13 11.15 2.61
N PHE A 118 -4.92 11.00 3.16
CA PHE A 118 -3.71 10.84 2.36
C PHE A 118 -3.79 9.60 1.45
N PHE A 119 -4.24 8.46 1.98
CA PHE A 119 -4.40 7.24 1.17
C PHE A 119 -5.52 7.36 0.14
N THR A 120 -6.60 8.10 0.43
CA THR A 120 -7.65 8.42 -0.55
C THR A 120 -7.10 9.23 -1.71
N LEU A 121 -6.31 10.28 -1.44
CA LEU A 121 -5.66 11.08 -2.49
C LEU A 121 -4.72 10.23 -3.33
N MET A 122 -3.96 9.34 -2.70
CA MET A 122 -3.08 8.40 -3.39
C MET A 122 -3.86 7.39 -4.26
N ALA A 123 -4.98 6.86 -3.77
CA ALA A 123 -5.86 6.00 -4.55
C ALA A 123 -6.38 6.73 -5.79
N VAL A 124 -6.90 7.96 -5.63
CA VAL A 124 -7.34 8.80 -6.77
C VAL A 124 -6.19 9.04 -7.75
N GLY A 125 -5.00 9.36 -7.25
CA GLY A 125 -3.81 9.56 -8.07
C GLY A 125 -3.45 8.33 -8.90
N PHE A 126 -3.33 7.16 -8.27
CA PHE A 126 -3.06 5.91 -8.99
C PHE A 126 -4.19 5.50 -9.93
N GLY A 127 -5.46 5.73 -9.57
CA GLY A 127 -6.61 5.49 -10.45
C GLY A 127 -6.55 6.34 -11.71
N ALA A 128 -6.24 7.64 -11.57
CA ALA A 128 -6.07 8.53 -12.71
C ALA A 128 -4.91 8.08 -13.63
N LEU A 129 -3.78 7.68 -13.04
CA LEU A 129 -2.64 7.14 -13.78
C LEU A 129 -3.00 5.83 -14.51
N ALA A 130 -3.66 4.89 -13.82
CA ALA A 130 -4.09 3.61 -14.38
C ALA A 130 -5.06 3.79 -15.55
N ILE A 131 -6.06 4.66 -15.42
CA ILE A 131 -7.02 4.97 -16.48
C ILE A 131 -6.31 5.64 -17.67
N SER A 132 -5.51 6.69 -17.40
CA SER A 132 -4.79 7.42 -18.44
C SER A 132 -3.84 6.50 -19.22
N TYR A 133 -3.04 5.69 -18.50
CA TYR A 133 -2.11 4.74 -19.09
C TYR A 133 -2.83 3.64 -19.88
N SER A 134 -3.94 3.11 -19.34
CA SER A 134 -4.73 2.08 -20.01
C SER A 134 -5.34 2.55 -21.33
N ARG A 135 -5.77 3.82 -21.38
CA ARG A 135 -6.26 4.44 -22.62
C ARG A 135 -5.14 4.67 -23.62
N ARG A 136 -3.98 5.13 -23.16
CA ARG A 136 -2.82 5.42 -24.03
C ARG A 136 -2.23 4.18 -24.70
N PHE A 137 -2.25 3.04 -24.01
CA PHE A 137 -1.64 1.78 -24.48
C PHE A 137 -2.66 0.65 -24.69
N GLU A 138 -3.95 0.97 -24.75
CA GLU A 138 -5.06 0.05 -25.02
C GLU A 138 -5.01 -1.24 -24.18
N ILE A 139 -4.80 -1.09 -22.87
CA ILE A 139 -4.64 -2.22 -21.96
C ILE A 139 -5.95 -3.04 -21.93
N ARG A 140 -5.81 -4.34 -22.22
CA ARG A 140 -6.95 -5.28 -22.29
C ARG A 140 -7.67 -5.38 -20.94
N LYS A 141 -9.00 -5.50 -20.97
CA LYS A 141 -9.85 -5.64 -19.77
C LYS A 141 -9.42 -6.79 -18.85
N GLY A 142 -8.95 -7.91 -19.41
CA GLY A 142 -8.43 -9.03 -18.61
C GLY A 142 -7.21 -8.66 -17.78
N LEU A 143 -6.32 -7.81 -18.29
CA LEU A 143 -5.15 -7.32 -17.54
C LEU A 143 -5.56 -6.30 -16.47
N ILE A 144 -6.58 -5.48 -16.75
CA ILE A 144 -7.17 -4.58 -15.75
C ILE A 144 -7.73 -5.41 -14.58
N ALA A 145 -8.54 -6.43 -14.88
CA ALA A 145 -9.08 -7.33 -13.87
C ALA A 145 -7.97 -8.06 -13.09
N LEU A 146 -6.93 -8.52 -13.79
CA LEU A 146 -5.75 -9.12 -13.16
C LEU A 146 -5.06 -8.16 -12.19
N GLY A 147 -4.91 -6.88 -12.54
CA GLY A 147 -4.35 -5.89 -11.61
C GLY A 147 -5.26 -5.64 -10.41
N VAL A 148 -6.55 -5.37 -10.67
CA VAL A 148 -7.53 -5.05 -9.62
C VAL A 148 -7.70 -6.18 -8.61
N LEU A 149 -7.68 -7.44 -9.05
CA LEU A 149 -7.84 -8.59 -8.17
C LEU A 149 -6.50 -9.15 -7.69
N GLY A 150 -5.52 -9.22 -8.58
CA GLY A 150 -4.22 -9.83 -8.31
C GLY A 150 -3.40 -9.07 -7.27
N GLY A 151 -3.44 -7.74 -7.28
CA GLY A 151 -2.77 -6.93 -6.25
C GLY A 151 -3.26 -7.26 -4.83
N PRO A 152 -4.57 -7.12 -4.55
CA PRO A 152 -5.15 -7.52 -3.26
C PRO A 152 -4.93 -8.97 -2.87
N VAL A 153 -5.10 -9.91 -3.80
CA VAL A 153 -4.87 -11.34 -3.53
C VAL A 153 -3.40 -11.59 -3.18
N ALA A 154 -2.46 -11.05 -3.96
CA ALA A 154 -1.04 -11.20 -3.70
C ALA A 154 -0.65 -10.59 -2.35
N LEU A 155 -1.16 -9.39 -2.02
CA LEU A 155 -0.90 -8.80 -0.71
C LEU A 155 -1.50 -9.64 0.42
N GLY A 156 -2.74 -10.12 0.27
CA GLY A 156 -3.37 -11.01 1.26
C GLY A 156 -2.55 -12.28 1.49
N LEU A 157 -2.05 -12.90 0.42
CA LEU A 157 -1.16 -14.06 0.51
C LEU A 157 0.16 -13.72 1.20
N ILE A 158 0.78 -12.58 0.89
CA ILE A 158 2.02 -12.14 1.55
C ILE A 158 1.78 -11.89 3.04
N LEU A 159 0.67 -11.25 3.40
CA LEU A 159 0.30 -10.96 4.79
C LEU A 159 -0.04 -12.22 5.59
N LEU A 160 -0.41 -13.31 4.94
CA LEU A 160 -0.56 -14.62 5.59
C LEU A 160 0.78 -15.36 5.66
N ALA A 161 1.50 -15.45 4.54
CA ALA A 161 2.70 -16.24 4.41
C ALA A 161 3.87 -15.67 5.22
N ALA A 162 4.05 -14.35 5.24
CA ALA A 162 5.21 -13.74 5.88
C ALA A 162 5.20 -13.93 7.41
N PRO A 163 4.09 -13.68 8.15
CA PRO A 163 4.04 -13.99 9.58
C PRO A 163 4.24 -15.48 9.87
N MET A 164 3.66 -16.39 9.07
CA MET A 164 3.86 -17.84 9.24
C MET A 164 5.34 -18.22 9.07
N LEU A 165 6.00 -17.69 8.04
CA LEU A 165 7.42 -17.93 7.80
C LEU A 165 8.28 -17.35 8.92
N LEU A 166 8.02 -16.12 9.37
CA LEU A 166 8.76 -15.49 10.47
C LEU A 166 8.60 -16.25 11.79
N THR A 167 7.40 -16.80 12.03
CA THR A 167 7.14 -17.67 13.19
C THR A 167 7.91 -18.99 13.07
N ALA A 168 7.87 -19.64 11.90
CA ALA A 168 8.59 -20.90 11.66
C ALA A 168 10.12 -20.74 11.77
N LEU A 169 10.64 -19.56 11.46
CA LEU A 169 12.05 -19.21 11.60
C LEU A 169 12.42 -18.72 13.02
N GLY A 170 11.46 -18.65 13.95
CA GLY A 170 11.69 -18.18 15.32
C GLY A 170 11.97 -16.68 15.45
N VAL A 171 11.72 -15.89 14.39
CA VAL A 171 11.94 -14.44 14.33
C VAL A 171 10.78 -13.67 14.98
N MET A 172 9.58 -14.28 14.97
CA MET A 172 8.35 -13.74 15.53
C MET A 172 7.73 -14.77 16.50
N PRO A 173 7.21 -14.37 17.67
CA PRO A 173 6.43 -15.25 18.52
C PRO A 173 5.23 -15.85 17.80
N ALA A 174 4.91 -17.12 18.08
CA ALA A 174 3.64 -17.69 17.66
C ALA A 174 2.50 -16.98 18.41
N ALA A 175 1.45 -16.63 17.66
CA ALA A 175 0.24 -16.02 18.21
C ALA A 175 -0.49 -16.97 19.18
#